data_AF-A0A969F9R9-F1
#
_entry.id   AF-A0A969F9R9-F1
#
_cell.length_a   1.000
_cell.length_b   1.000
_cell.length_c   1.000
_cell.angle_alpha   90.00
_cell.angle_beta   90.00
_cell.angle_gamma   90.00
#
_symmetry.space_group_name_H-M   'P 1'
#
loop_
_entity.id
_entity.type
_entity.pdbx_description
1 polymer ?
#
loop_
_entity_poly.entity_id
_entity_poly.type
_entity_poly.pdbx_seq_one_letter_code
_entity_poly.pdbx_strand_id
1 'polypeptide(L)' 'MGRSTFWLYGLAEPLTGESYFEQFDRLNSENFEQFMHQFAARYADDVVVIQMDQASAHRALLI' A
#
# COMPACT_ATOMS: atom_id res chain seq x y z
N MET A 1 29.47 -5.71 6.27
CA MET A 1 28.29 -4.84 6.45
C MET A 1 27.44 -4.97 5.20
N GLY A 2 26.35 -5.73 5.26
CA GLY A 2 25.52 -6.07 4.09
C GLY A 2 24.46 -4.99 3.81
N ARG A 3 24.03 -4.84 2.55
CA ARG A 3 22.91 -3.97 2.18
C ARG A 3 21.62 -4.70 2.54
N SER A 4 20.71 -4.05 3.29
CA SER A 4 19.33 -4.51 3.42
C SER A 4 18.47 -3.87 2.34
N THR A 5 17.48 -4.60 1.87
CA THR A 5 16.44 -4.10 0.95
C THR A 5 15.10 -4.17 1.65
N PHE A 6 14.21 -3.23 1.32
CA PHE A 6 12.85 -3.17 1.80
C PHE A 6 11.92 -2.82 0.64
N TRP A 7 10.63 -3.06 0.83
CA TRP A 7 9.57 -2.72 -0.11
C TRP A 7 8.80 -1.51 0.40
N LEU A 8 8.32 -0.68 -0.54
CA LEU A 8 7.44 0.44 -0.26
C LEU A 8 6.08 0.18 -0.90
N TYR A 9 5.02 0.17 -0.09
CA TYR A 9 3.67 0.40 -0.59
C TYR A 9 3.37 1.89 -0.47
N GLY A 10 2.71 2.43 -1.49
CA GLY A 10 2.54 3.87 -1.63
C GLY A 10 1.25 4.24 -2.34
N LEU A 11 0.65 5.33 -1.87
CA LEU A 11 -0.45 6.03 -2.53
C LEU A 11 -0.04 7.49 -2.71
N ALA A 12 -0.41 8.05 -3.86
CA ALA A 12 -0.24 9.46 -4.16
C ALA A 12 -1.59 10.03 -4.57
N GLU A 13 -2.01 11.11 -3.92
CA GLU A 13 -3.18 11.87 -4.31
C GLU A 13 -2.77 12.79 -5.48
N PRO A 14 -3.37 12.60 -6.67
CA PRO A 14 -2.85 13.19 -7.91
C PRO A 14 -3.05 14.71 -8.00
N LEU A 15 -4.02 15.29 -7.30
CA LEU A 15 -4.35 16.72 -7.42
C LEU A 15 -3.49 17.61 -6.53
N THR A 16 -3.17 17.12 -5.34
CA THR A 16 -2.45 17.84 -4.27
C THR A 16 -0.99 17.41 -4.18
N GLY A 17 -0.65 16.21 -4.65
CA GLY A 17 0.66 15.59 -4.46
C GLY A 17 0.89 15.06 -3.05
N GLU A 18 -0.14 15.02 -2.18
CA GLU A 18 -0.05 14.32 -0.91
C GLU A 18 0.28 12.86 -1.15
N SER A 19 1.12 12.28 -0.29
CA SER A 19 1.56 10.91 -0.45
C SER A 19 1.67 10.19 0.88
N TYR A 20 1.31 8.91 0.85
CA TYR A 20 1.32 8.01 1.99
C TYR A 20 2.13 6.78 1.63
N PHE A 21 3.12 6.43 2.45
CA PHE A 21 3.97 5.27 2.22
C PHE A 21 4.29 4.55 3.51
N GLU A 22 4.47 3.24 3.40
CA GLU A 22 4.95 2.40 4.49
C GLU A 22 5.97 1.39 3.98
N GLN A 23 6.90 1.02 4.88
CA GLN A 23 7.97 0.08 4.58
C GLN A 23 7.60 -1.33 5.04
N PHE A 24 7.87 -2.31 4.20
CA PHE A 24 7.66 -3.73 4.49
C PHE A 24 8.88 -4.56 4.10
N ASP A 25 8.96 -5.75 4.68
CA ASP A 25 10.05 -6.70 4.44
C ASP A 25 9.95 -7.39 3.06
N ARG A 26 8.73 -7.56 2.53
CA ARG A 26 8.46 -8.24 1.26
C ARG A 26 7.24 -7.69 0.50
N LEU A 27 7.23 -7.87 -0.82
CA LEU A 27 6.09 -7.62 -1.70
C LEU A 27 5.15 -8.83 -1.73
N ASN A 28 4.06 -8.78 -0.97
CA ASN A 28 3.00 -9.79 -0.97
C ASN A 28 1.62 -9.21 -0.59
N SER A 29 0.56 -10.00 -0.76
CA SER A 29 -0.81 -9.61 -0.46
C SER A 29 -1.07 -9.34 1.02
N GLU A 30 -0.42 -10.07 1.93
CA GLU A 30 -0.57 -9.87 3.39
C GLU A 30 -0.11 -8.47 3.82
N ASN A 31 1.09 -8.07 3.38
CA ASN A 31 1.63 -6.75 3.70
C ASN A 31 0.83 -5.64 2.99
N PHE A 32 0.32 -5.91 1.79
CA PHE A 32 -0.55 -4.97 1.09
C PHE A 32 -1.90 -4.79 1.81
N GLU A 33 -2.51 -5.85 2.33
CA GLU A 33 -3.71 -5.77 3.16
C GLU A 33 -3.46 -4.97 4.45
N GLN A 34 -2.32 -5.21 5.11
CA GLN A 34 -1.93 -4.43 6.29
C GLN A 34 -1.74 -2.93 5.96
N PHE A 35 -1.10 -2.61 4.84
CA PHE A 35 -0.98 -1.24 4.34
C PHE A 35 -2.36 -0.59 4.12
N MET A 36 -3.29 -1.32 3.48
CA MET A 36 -4.66 -0.83 3.24
C MET A 36 -5.43 -0.57 4.53
N HIS A 37 -5.28 -1.42 5.56
CA HIS A 37 -5.90 -1.19 6.86
C HIS A 37 -5.37 0.06 7.56
N GLN A 38 -4.06 0.28 7.52
CA GLN A 38 -3.44 1.46 8.13
C GLN A 38 -3.82 2.75 7.39
N PHE A 39 -3.84 2.70 6.06
CA PHE A 39 -4.34 3.80 5.24
C PHE A 39 -5.80 4.12 5.54
N ALA A 40 -6.69 3.12 5.56
CA ALA A 40 -8.11 3.32 5.86
C ALA A 40 -8.35 3.89 7.26
N ALA A 41 -7.56 3.48 8.26
CA ALA A 41 -7.63 4.05 9.61
C ALA A 41 -7.17 5.51 9.65
N ARG A 42 -6.18 5.89 8.83
CA ARG A 42 -5.63 7.26 8.76
C ARG A 42 -6.59 8.26 8.11
N TYR A 43 -7.38 7.81 7.15
CA TYR A 43 -8.32 8.60 6.33
C TYR A 43 -9.76 8.10 6.52
N ALA A 44 -10.15 7.79 7.76
CA ALA A 44 -11.41 7.13 8.09
C ALA A 44 -12.67 7.95 7.77
N ASP A 45 -12.55 9.27 7.67
CA ASP A 45 -13.64 10.20 7.36
C ASP A 45 -13.76 10.51 5.86
N ASP A 46 -12.86 9.98 5.03
CA ASP A 46 -12.78 10.26 3.60
C ASP A 46 -13.33 9.12 2.74
N VAL A 47 -13.87 9.46 1.57
CA VAL A 47 -14.13 8.49 0.50
C VAL A 47 -12.96 8.53 -0.47
N VAL A 48 -12.12 7.49 -0.44
CA VAL A 48 -10.93 7.39 -1.31
C VAL A 48 -11.19 6.40 -2.44
N VAL A 49 -10.96 6.83 -3.68
CA VAL A 49 -10.92 5.95 -4.86
C VAL A 49 -9.46 5.70 -5.22
N ILE A 50 -9.05 4.44 -5.19
CA ILE A 50 -7.67 4.04 -5.47
C ILE A 50 -7.61 3.36 -6.84
N GLN A 51 -6.75 3.88 -7.71
CA GLN A 51 -6.39 3.25 -8.98
C GLN A 51 -5.08 2.48 -8.83
N MET A 52 -5.09 1.20 -9.19
CA MET A 52 -3.93 0.31 -9.11
C MET A 52 -3.81 -0.54 -10.38
N ASP A 53 -2.64 -1.13 -10.57
CA ASP A 53 -2.47 -2.19 -11.56
C ASP A 53 -3.07 -3.53 -11.07
N GLN A 54 -2.88 -4.59 -11.84
CA GLN A 54 -3.37 -5.95 -11.53
C GLN A 54 -2.26 -6.86 -11.00
N ALA A 55 -1.20 -6.32 -10.39
CA ALA A 55 -0.10 -7.12 -9.84
C ALA A 55 -0.63 -8.10 -8.78
N SER A 56 -0.01 -9.28 -8.72
CA SER A 56 -0.45 -10.35 -7.80
C SER A 56 -0.43 -9.93 -6.33
N ALA A 57 0.49 -9.05 -5.94
CA ALA A 57 0.58 -8.52 -4.58
C ALA A 57 -0.60 -7.62 -4.19
N HIS A 58 -1.34 -7.05 -5.15
CA HIS A 58 -2.51 -6.20 -4.91
C HIS A 58 -3.84 -6.97 -4.97
N ARG A 59 -3.79 -8.28 -5.21
CA ARG A 59 -4.98 -9.11 -5.37
C ARG A 59 -5.18 -9.99 -4.15
N ALA A 60 -6.44 -10.12 -3.74
CA ALA A 60 -6.81 -11.14 -2.77
C ALA A 60 -6.49 -12.53 -3.34
N LEU A 61 -5.97 -13.41 -2.49
CA LEU A 61 -5.78 -14.81 -2.84
C LEU A 61 -7.16 -15.47 -2.92
N LEU A 62 -7.39 -16.28 -3.96
CA LEU A 62 -8.55 -17.17 -3.97
C LEU A 62 -8.35 -18.19 -2.84
N ILE A 63 -9.21 -18.11 -1.83
CA ILE A 63 -9.48 -19.20 -0.88
C ILE A 63 -10.47 -20.18 -1.50
#